data_AF-A0A1V3RI98-F1
#
_entry.id   AF-A0A1V3RI98-F1
#
_cell.length_a   1.000
_cell.length_b   1.000
_cell.length_c   1.000
_cell.angle_alpha   90.00
_cell.angle_beta   90.00
_cell.angle_gamma   90.00
#
_symmetry.space_group_name_H-M   'P 1'
#
loop_
_entity.id
_entity.type
_entity.pdbx_description
1 polymer ?
#
loop_
_entity_poly.entity_id
_entity_poly.type
_entity_poly.pdbx_seq_one_letter_code
_entity_poly.pdbx_strand_id
1 'polypeptide(L)'
;MRFPKIILSLFYVLLAIQPVFSQQVISGYYIDTLGQRKESTFKFKFDQEDYEQFVVISEGQERELTPKSVQEVGFENGRLFRSEILPESSNKVFVLLLREGEVDLLKWQKKYFIRNGEQIVALRELNSSKVVNGQEINVTTKQYQGILMSVLKPSPDQENLSRLIRNSSLNDRDLTDIVDLFHEVNGLAIVTKTITNQATAFGIGWKVQAGVGFHGLMENFENQGFSYSFKSGISPYFEVGARFRDFKNAPRLMVDLGVGYYAESDEILVSGSQVSFDLEGKQSYTSSSVVLPFQIHYIFSRENSSEWYGGAGLTFWISNFENNSAEVILDNGEPNLITHTDNFVERKPGSVSPNLKIGWSKGLSEKSDFFIEAKGDYLIKNYEMFPLTYYSVFNLGVLTLTAGISF
;
A
#
# COMPACT_ATOMS: atom_id res chain seq x y z
N MET A 1 -15.36 -31.50 -7.75
CA MET A 1 -14.67 -30.45 -6.95
C MET A 1 -13.19 -30.80 -6.70
N ARG A 2 -12.24 -30.25 -7.49
CA ARG A 2 -10.77 -30.40 -7.26
C ARG A 2 -10.04 -29.06 -7.06
N PHE A 3 -10.74 -27.95 -7.27
CA PHE A 3 -10.23 -26.58 -7.11
C PHE A 3 -9.66 -26.23 -5.72
N PRO A 4 -10.25 -26.66 -4.57
CA PRO A 4 -9.72 -26.25 -3.27
C PRO A 4 -8.34 -26.86 -2.96
N LYS A 5 -7.99 -28.02 -3.54
CA LYS A 5 -6.69 -28.66 -3.29
C LYS A 5 -5.53 -27.96 -4.02
N ILE A 6 -5.78 -27.40 -5.20
CA ILE A 6 -4.76 -26.69 -5.99
C ILE A 6 -4.44 -25.33 -5.36
N ILE A 7 -5.46 -24.60 -4.89
CA ILE A 7 -5.26 -23.33 -4.16
C ILE A 7 -4.51 -23.58 -2.85
N LEU A 8 -4.87 -24.62 -2.10
CA LEU A 8 -4.20 -24.95 -0.85
C LEU A 8 -2.73 -25.34 -1.06
N SER A 9 -2.43 -26.09 -2.12
CA SER A 9 -1.04 -26.47 -2.45
C SER A 9 -0.22 -25.29 -2.97
N LEU A 10 -0.81 -24.37 -3.74
CA LEU A 10 -0.16 -23.10 -4.11
C LEU A 10 0.13 -22.24 -2.86
N PHE A 11 -0.79 -22.21 -1.91
CA PHE A 11 -0.63 -21.52 -0.63
C PHE A 11 0.48 -22.13 0.22
N TYR A 12 0.62 -23.47 0.25
CA TYR A 12 1.73 -24.14 0.91
C TYR A 12 3.08 -23.91 0.22
N VAL A 13 3.13 -23.85 -1.11
CA VAL A 13 4.36 -23.49 -1.85
C VAL A 13 4.76 -22.05 -1.57
N LEU A 14 3.80 -21.12 -1.50
CA LEU A 14 4.05 -19.73 -1.13
C LEU A 14 4.50 -19.58 0.34
N LEU A 15 3.96 -20.38 1.26
CA LEU A 15 4.41 -20.44 2.67
C LEU A 15 5.77 -21.12 2.85
N ALA A 16 6.15 -22.03 1.94
CA ALA A 16 7.44 -22.72 1.96
C ALA A 16 8.59 -21.83 1.45
N ILE A 17 8.29 -20.73 0.74
CA ILE A 17 9.24 -19.64 0.53
C ILE A 17 9.33 -18.86 1.84
N GLN A 18 10.06 -19.42 2.81
CA GLN A 18 10.52 -18.66 3.97
C GLN A 18 11.34 -17.49 3.42
N PRO A 19 10.92 -16.22 3.60
CA PRO A 19 11.80 -15.12 3.27
C PRO A 19 12.95 -15.22 4.26
N VAL A 20 14.12 -15.63 3.77
CA VAL A 20 15.37 -15.20 4.40
C VAL A 20 15.27 -13.69 4.39
N PHE A 21 14.99 -13.07 5.54
CA PHE A 21 14.86 -11.62 5.69
C PHE A 21 16.22 -10.99 5.40
N SER A 22 16.52 -10.84 4.11
CA SER A 22 17.71 -10.21 3.57
C SER A 22 17.67 -8.73 3.95
N GLN A 23 18.78 -8.20 4.45
CA GLN A 23 18.88 -6.82 4.93
C GLN A 23 18.60 -5.83 3.79
N GLN A 24 17.64 -4.92 4.01
CA GLN A 24 17.27 -3.88 3.04
C GLN A 24 18.44 -2.90 2.83
N VAL A 25 18.65 -2.47 1.59
CA VAL A 25 19.72 -1.54 1.21
C VAL A 25 19.16 -0.29 0.55
N ILE A 26 19.75 0.89 0.78
CA ILE A 26 19.36 2.18 0.17
C ILE A 26 20.61 2.95 -0.27
N SER A 27 20.53 3.69 -1.36
CA SER A 27 21.59 4.61 -1.79
C SER A 27 21.58 5.91 -0.98
N GLY A 28 22.76 6.50 -0.81
CA GLY A 28 22.95 7.75 -0.08
C GLY A 28 24.41 8.19 -0.07
N TYR A 29 24.74 9.10 0.83
CA TYR A 29 26.09 9.61 1.03
C TYR A 29 26.42 9.74 2.51
N TYR A 30 27.71 9.83 2.82
CA TYR A 30 28.16 10.31 4.12
C TYR A 30 29.26 11.37 3.95
N ILE A 31 29.38 12.26 4.93
CA ILE A 31 30.46 13.23 5.03
C ILE A 31 31.41 12.74 6.11
N ASP A 32 32.66 12.47 5.76
CA ASP A 32 33.66 12.02 6.73
C ASP A 32 34.15 13.16 7.64
N THR A 33 35.01 12.85 8.61
CA THR A 33 35.55 13.84 9.56
C THR A 33 36.41 14.92 8.90
N LEU A 34 36.87 14.72 7.66
CA LEU A 34 37.62 15.69 6.87
C LEU A 34 36.70 16.55 5.99
N GLY A 35 35.38 16.35 6.05
CA GLY A 35 34.41 17.08 5.24
C GLY A 35 34.26 16.53 3.81
N GLN A 36 34.81 15.35 3.50
CA GLN A 36 34.67 14.76 2.17
C GLN A 36 33.37 13.97 2.06
N ARG A 37 32.57 14.32 1.05
CA ARG A 37 31.35 13.58 0.69
C ARG A 37 31.71 12.31 -0.07
N LYS A 38 31.15 11.18 0.38
CA LYS A 38 31.35 9.85 -0.21
C LYS A 38 30.00 9.18 -0.45
N GLU A 39 29.70 8.87 -1.71
CA GLU A 39 28.50 8.15 -2.11
C GLU A 39 28.61 6.66 -1.71
N SER A 40 27.51 6.06 -1.28
CA SER A 40 27.50 4.69 -0.76
C SER A 40 26.12 4.07 -0.69
N THR A 41 26.10 2.75 -0.51
CA THR A 41 24.86 1.99 -0.28
C THR A 41 24.83 1.53 1.18
N PHE A 42 23.70 1.66 1.86
CA PHE A 42 23.58 1.46 3.30
C PHE A 42 22.59 0.35 3.61
N LYS A 43 22.94 -0.54 4.54
CA LYS A 43 21.93 -1.40 5.17
C LYS A 43 21.01 -0.51 6.00
N PHE A 44 19.77 -0.42 5.58
CA PHE A 44 18.82 0.56 6.07
C PHE A 44 17.67 -0.12 6.77
N LYS A 45 17.36 0.33 7.99
CA LYS A 45 16.18 -0.10 8.73
C LYS A 45 15.18 1.04 8.66
N PHE A 46 14.31 1.01 7.66
CA PHE A 46 13.46 2.17 7.33
C PHE A 46 12.68 2.74 8.53
N ASP A 47 12.16 1.86 9.39
CA ASP A 47 11.34 2.24 10.56
C ASP A 47 12.15 2.82 11.73
N GLN A 48 13.48 2.77 11.65
CA GLN A 48 14.36 3.28 12.68
C GLN A 48 14.65 4.77 12.42
N GLU A 49 14.36 5.61 13.41
CA GLU A 49 14.76 7.03 13.42
C GLU A 49 16.00 7.28 14.29
N ASP A 50 16.40 6.27 15.06
CA ASP A 50 17.47 6.35 16.05
C ASP A 50 18.56 5.35 15.68
N TYR A 51 19.61 5.81 15.00
CA TYR A 51 20.73 4.97 14.62
C TYR A 51 21.89 5.13 15.60
N GLU A 52 22.37 4.03 16.16
CA GLU A 52 23.66 4.02 16.87
C GLU A 52 24.83 3.99 15.87
N GLN A 53 24.63 3.28 14.76
CA GLN A 53 25.58 3.14 13.66
C GLN A 53 24.85 2.93 12.33
N PHE A 54 25.51 3.31 11.23
CA PHE A 54 25.10 2.97 9.88
C PHE A 54 26.05 1.93 9.30
N VAL A 55 25.52 0.90 8.63
CA VAL A 55 26.36 -0.09 7.94
C VAL A 55 26.39 0.24 6.46
N VAL A 56 27.56 0.60 5.96
CA VAL A 56 27.82 0.92 4.55
C VAL A 56 28.38 -0.30 3.83
N ILE A 57 27.95 -0.50 2.60
CA ILE A 57 28.48 -1.48 1.67
C ILE A 57 29.29 -0.72 0.62
N SER A 58 30.62 -0.88 0.64
CA SER A 58 31.54 -0.29 -0.33
C SER A 58 32.42 -1.39 -0.89
N GLU A 59 32.47 -1.53 -2.22
CA GLU A 59 33.30 -2.53 -2.91
C GLU A 59 33.06 -3.98 -2.40
N GLY A 60 31.84 -4.28 -1.98
CA GLY A 60 31.46 -5.59 -1.42
C GLY A 60 31.90 -5.83 0.03
N GLN A 61 32.51 -4.85 0.69
CA GLN A 61 32.83 -4.90 2.11
C GLN A 61 31.87 -4.07 2.95
N GLU A 62 31.51 -4.60 4.11
CA GLU A 62 30.72 -3.89 5.10
C GLU A 62 31.59 -3.07 6.02
N ARG A 63 31.21 -1.81 6.21
CA ARG A 63 31.88 -0.88 7.12
C ARG A 63 30.86 -0.18 8.00
N GLU A 64 31.11 -0.16 9.30
CA GLU A 64 30.29 0.56 10.25
C GLU A 64 30.73 2.02 10.35
N LEU A 65 29.75 2.92 10.26
CA LEU A 65 29.90 4.34 10.51
C LEU A 65 29.25 4.67 11.85
N THR A 66 30.03 5.26 12.74
CA THR A 66 29.59 5.72 14.06
C THR A 66 29.55 7.25 14.09
N PRO A 67 28.87 7.87 15.06
CA PRO A 67 28.84 9.32 15.19
C PRO A 67 30.23 9.98 15.37
N LYS A 68 31.26 9.19 15.71
CA LYS A 68 32.65 9.66 15.83
C LYS A 68 33.40 9.63 14.50
N SER A 69 33.00 8.77 13.57
CA SER A 69 33.72 8.52 12.31
C SER A 69 33.21 9.34 11.13
N VAL A 70 32.03 9.92 11.24
CA VAL A 70 31.40 10.75 10.19
C VAL A 70 30.71 11.95 10.80
N GLN A 71 30.59 13.02 10.02
CA GLN A 71 29.86 14.22 10.40
C GLN A 71 28.38 14.11 10.04
N GLU A 72 28.07 13.48 8.91
CA GLU A 72 26.73 13.45 8.35
C GLU A 72 26.50 12.18 7.53
N VAL A 73 25.26 11.71 7.48
CA VAL A 73 24.76 10.62 6.62
C VAL A 73 23.44 11.07 5.99
N GLY A 74 23.38 11.12 4.67
CA GLY A 74 22.20 11.50 3.90
C GLY A 74 21.73 10.38 2.99
N PHE A 75 20.41 10.29 2.78
CA PHE A 75 19.77 9.27 1.98
C PHE A 75 19.03 9.88 0.79
N GLU A 76 18.83 9.11 -0.28
CA GLU A 76 18.07 9.55 -1.46
C GLU A 76 16.60 9.90 -1.15
N ASN A 77 16.03 9.32 -0.09
CA ASN A 77 14.69 9.68 0.39
C ASN A 77 14.64 11.03 1.13
N GLY A 78 15.77 11.75 1.19
CA GLY A 78 15.90 13.06 1.82
C GLY A 78 16.10 13.03 3.33
N ARG A 79 16.17 11.86 3.99
CA ARG A 79 16.52 11.79 5.42
C ARG A 79 18.00 12.12 5.60
N LEU A 80 18.29 12.93 6.61
CA LEU A 80 19.61 13.42 6.90
C LEU A 80 19.91 13.26 8.39
N PHE A 81 21.03 12.63 8.71
CA PHE A 81 21.49 12.39 10.07
C PHE A 81 22.81 13.10 10.31
N ARG A 82 22.93 13.83 11.41
CA ARG A 82 24.14 14.56 11.79
C ARG A 82 24.71 14.03 13.10
N SER A 83 26.03 14.03 13.22
CA SER A 83 26.73 13.59 14.42
C SER A 83 26.89 14.74 15.42
N GLU A 84 26.03 14.79 16.44
CA GLU A 84 25.93 15.91 17.39
C GLU A 84 26.12 15.49 18.84
N ILE A 85 26.60 16.42 19.67
CA ILE A 85 26.61 16.27 21.13
C ILE A 85 25.35 16.96 21.68
N LEU A 86 24.40 16.16 22.15
CA LEU A 86 23.15 16.67 22.73
C LEU A 86 23.32 17.04 24.21
N PRO A 87 22.54 17.98 24.78
CA PRO A 87 22.60 18.33 26.21
C PRO A 87 22.38 17.15 27.16
N GLU A 88 21.68 16.11 26.67
CA GLU A 88 21.33 14.91 27.43
C GLU A 88 22.34 13.76 27.19
N SER A 89 23.39 13.96 26.40
CA SER A 89 24.39 12.94 26.05
C SER A 89 25.81 13.50 26.16
N SER A 90 26.70 12.76 26.83
CA SER A 90 28.14 13.08 26.86
C SER A 90 28.89 12.66 25.59
N ASN A 91 28.28 11.83 24.75
CA ASN A 91 28.87 11.33 23.51
C ASN A 91 28.14 11.89 22.29
N LYS A 92 28.85 11.95 21.15
CA LYS A 92 28.21 12.21 19.85
C LYS A 92 27.19 11.11 19.53
N VAL A 93 26.03 11.52 19.05
CA VAL A 93 24.94 10.65 18.58
C VAL A 93 24.50 11.08 17.18
N PHE A 94 23.91 10.17 16.41
CA PHE A 94 23.24 10.54 15.17
C PHE A 94 21.88 11.15 15.50
N VAL A 95 21.67 12.40 15.09
CA VAL A 95 20.40 13.12 15.23
C VAL A 95 19.79 13.29 13.84
N LEU A 96 18.49 13.06 13.73
CA LEU A 96 17.75 13.32 12.49
C LEU A 96 17.56 14.83 12.33
N LEU A 97 18.05 15.39 11.23
CA LEU A 97 17.89 16.80 10.87
C LEU A 97 16.55 16.98 10.14
N LEU A 98 15.57 17.56 10.83
CA LEU A 98 14.24 17.83 10.26
C LEU A 98 14.23 19.11 9.42
N ARG A 99 14.96 20.14 9.85
CA ARG A 99 15.14 21.41 9.16
C ARG A 99 16.53 21.96 9.42
N GLU A 100 17.18 22.46 8.36
CA GLU A 100 18.46 23.17 8.46
C GLU A 100 18.34 24.62 8.01
N GLY A 101 18.91 25.53 8.80
CA GLY A 101 18.96 26.95 8.51
C GLY A 101 19.78 27.71 9.56
N GLU A 102 19.38 28.95 9.86
CA GLU A 102 19.96 29.69 10.99
C GLU A 102 19.56 29.05 12.33
N VAL A 103 18.37 28.45 12.36
CA VAL A 103 17.87 27.65 13.46
C VAL A 103 17.52 26.26 12.97
N ASP A 104 18.22 25.24 13.47
CA ASP A 104 17.97 23.86 13.05
C ASP A 104 16.98 23.17 13.97
N LEU A 105 16.13 22.33 13.37
CA LEU A 105 15.25 21.42 14.09
C LEU A 105 15.81 20.00 14.02
N LEU A 106 16.12 19.44 15.18
CA LEU A 106 16.73 18.12 15.33
C LEU A 106 15.78 17.17 16.08
N LYS A 107 15.88 15.87 15.79
CA LYS A 107 15.13 14.81 16.49
C LYS A 107 16.06 13.66 16.88
N TRP A 108 15.93 13.19 18.11
CA TRP A 108 16.65 12.01 18.63
C TRP A 108 15.84 11.35 19.75
N GLN A 109 15.65 10.04 19.68
CA GLN A 109 14.89 9.23 20.63
C GLN A 109 13.50 9.81 20.96
N LYS A 110 12.78 10.23 19.90
CA LYS A 110 11.46 10.90 19.99
C LYS A 110 11.47 12.23 20.76
N LYS A 111 12.64 12.78 21.07
CA LYS A 111 12.81 14.12 21.64
C LYS A 111 13.24 15.09 20.55
N TYR A 112 12.85 16.34 20.71
CA TYR A 112 13.14 17.40 19.76
C TYR A 112 14.15 18.37 20.36
N PHE A 113 14.99 18.91 19.50
CA PHE A 113 15.99 19.90 19.88
C PHE A 113 16.02 21.01 18.86
N ILE A 114 16.33 22.21 19.33
CA ILE A 114 16.61 23.36 18.48
C ILE A 114 18.09 23.70 18.61
N ARG A 115 18.77 23.87 17.48
CA ARG A 115 20.14 24.39 17.44
C ARG A 115 20.09 25.82 16.93
N ASN A 116 20.68 26.75 17.68
CA ASN A 116 20.90 28.13 17.25
C ASN A 116 22.39 28.45 17.47
N GLY A 117 23.15 28.55 16.38
CA GLY A 117 24.60 28.60 16.42
C GLY A 117 25.19 27.36 17.12
N GLU A 118 25.98 27.58 18.17
CA GLU A 118 26.61 26.50 18.95
C GLU A 118 25.72 25.90 20.05
N GLN A 119 24.57 26.53 20.33
CA GLN A 119 23.69 26.09 21.42
C GLN A 119 22.63 25.13 20.91
N ILE A 120 22.59 23.93 21.49
CA ILE A 120 21.52 22.96 21.29
C ILE A 120 20.65 22.93 22.56
N VAL A 121 19.34 23.11 22.40
CA VAL A 121 18.38 23.14 23.51
C VAL A 121 17.28 22.10 23.28
N ALA A 122 17.00 21.29 24.30
CA ALA A 122 15.94 20.30 24.27
C ALA A 122 14.54 20.95 24.40
N LEU A 123 13.63 20.57 23.51
CA LEU A 123 12.22 20.92 23.57
C LEU A 123 11.47 19.84 24.35
N ARG A 124 10.92 20.22 25.51
CA ARG A 124 10.29 19.28 26.45
C ARG A 124 8.94 19.77 26.97
N GLU A 125 8.12 18.80 27.36
CA GLU A 125 6.94 18.99 28.19
C GLU A 125 7.21 18.44 29.59
N LEU A 126 6.80 19.16 30.63
CA LEU A 126 6.90 18.69 32.01
C LEU A 126 5.53 18.30 32.52
N ASN A 127 5.37 17.04 32.90
CA ASN A 127 4.20 16.57 33.62
C ASN A 127 4.43 16.77 35.11
N SER A 128 3.51 17.47 35.76
CA SER A 128 3.56 17.74 37.20
C SER A 128 2.18 17.57 37.81
N SER A 129 2.12 17.12 39.06
CA SER A 129 0.87 17.11 39.83
C SER A 129 0.73 18.44 40.57
N LYS A 130 -0.46 19.03 40.55
CA LYS A 130 -0.80 20.21 41.37
C LYS A 130 -2.08 19.93 42.14
N VAL A 131 -2.13 20.29 43.41
CA VAL A 131 -3.38 20.24 44.18
C VAL A 131 -4.16 21.53 43.94
N VAL A 132 -5.36 21.40 43.37
CA VAL A 132 -6.31 22.51 43.18
C VAL A 132 -7.61 22.11 43.86
N ASN A 133 -8.06 22.92 44.83
CA ASN A 133 -9.26 22.64 45.63
C ASN A 133 -9.26 21.25 46.31
N GLY A 134 -8.10 20.79 46.78
CA GLY A 134 -7.96 19.50 47.45
C GLY A 134 -7.92 18.27 46.53
N GLN A 135 -8.03 18.46 45.21
CA GLN A 135 -7.86 17.39 44.23
C GLN A 135 -6.50 17.50 43.54
N GLU A 136 -5.81 16.36 43.41
CA GLU A 136 -4.58 16.27 42.63
C GLU A 136 -4.93 16.25 41.14
N ILE A 137 -4.52 17.29 40.42
CA ILE A 137 -4.66 17.37 38.97
C ILE A 137 -3.29 17.25 38.30
N ASN A 138 -3.23 16.44 37.23
CA ASN A 138 -2.06 16.37 36.36
C ASN A 138 -2.04 17.60 35.44
N VAL A 139 -0.95 18.35 35.48
CA VAL A 139 -0.71 19.55 34.67
C VAL A 139 0.51 19.30 33.80
N THR A 140 0.32 19.35 32.48
CA THR A 140 1.39 19.33 31.49
C THR A 140 1.81 20.76 31.14
N THR A 141 3.04 21.12 31.49
CA THR A 141 3.62 22.43 31.16
C THR A 141 4.42 22.31 29.87
N LYS A 142 3.99 23.03 28.83
CA LYS A 142 4.64 23.09 27.51
C LYS A 142 5.89 23.98 27.50
N GLN A 143 6.95 23.61 28.22
CA GLN A 143 8.18 24.41 28.33
C GLN A 143 8.79 24.77 26.97
N TYR A 144 8.68 23.87 26.00
CA TYR A 144 9.17 24.10 24.65
C TYR A 144 8.61 25.38 23.99
N GLN A 145 7.38 25.81 24.34
CA GLN A 145 6.80 27.03 23.78
C GLN A 145 7.58 28.26 24.20
N GLY A 146 8.03 28.33 25.46
CA GLY A 146 8.86 29.42 25.96
C GLY A 146 10.25 29.43 25.30
N ILE A 147 10.82 28.25 25.07
CA ILE A 147 12.11 28.10 24.36
C ILE A 147 11.97 28.60 22.93
N LEU A 148 10.97 28.11 22.18
CA LEU A 148 10.72 28.55 20.80
C LEU A 148 10.47 30.05 20.72
N MET A 149 9.65 30.62 21.62
CA MET A 149 9.42 32.07 21.67
C MET A 149 10.67 32.89 22.02
N SER A 150 11.66 32.29 22.68
CA SER A 150 12.93 32.94 23.00
C SER A 150 13.95 32.83 21.88
N VAL A 151 14.04 31.66 21.25
CA VAL A 151 15.03 31.37 20.20
C VAL A 151 14.63 31.99 18.86
N LEU A 152 13.34 32.00 18.53
CA LEU A 152 12.83 32.46 17.23
C LEU A 152 12.49 33.96 17.24
N LYS A 153 13.41 34.78 17.74
CA LYS A 153 13.28 36.25 17.81
C LYS A 153 14.56 36.95 17.34
N PRO A 154 14.45 38.14 16.72
CA PRO A 154 13.21 38.84 16.32
C PRO A 154 12.60 38.26 15.03
N SER A 155 11.31 38.54 14.77
CA SER A 155 10.63 38.15 13.52
C SER A 155 9.66 39.27 13.08
N PRO A 156 9.62 39.65 11.78
CA PRO A 156 8.67 40.62 11.25
C PRO A 156 7.20 40.25 11.46
N ASP A 157 6.89 38.95 11.54
CA ASP A 157 5.54 38.43 11.76
C ASP A 157 5.45 37.67 13.11
N GLN A 158 5.89 38.34 14.17
CA GLN A 158 5.92 37.76 15.51
C GLN A 158 4.54 37.32 16.01
N GLU A 159 3.46 37.98 15.57
CA GLU A 159 2.11 37.63 16.01
C GLU A 159 1.67 36.26 15.49
N ASN A 160 1.83 36.00 14.18
CA ASN A 160 1.49 34.71 13.60
C ASN A 160 2.40 33.61 14.14
N LEU A 161 3.72 33.86 14.23
CA LEU A 161 4.67 32.90 14.79
C LEU A 161 4.31 32.53 16.24
N SER A 162 3.98 33.53 17.07
CA SER A 162 3.60 33.29 18.47
C SER A 162 2.27 32.55 18.58
N ARG A 163 1.32 32.80 17.67
CA ARG A 163 0.05 32.06 17.61
C ARG A 163 0.29 30.59 17.25
N LEU A 164 1.16 30.33 16.27
CA LEU A 164 1.51 28.98 15.85
C LEU A 164 2.19 28.20 16.98
N ILE A 165 3.16 28.81 17.68
CA ILE A 165 3.83 28.21 18.86
C ILE A 165 2.86 27.92 20.00
N ARG A 166 1.90 28.82 20.30
CA ARG A 166 0.94 28.59 21.39
C ARG A 166 -0.02 27.44 21.10
N ASN A 167 -0.39 27.26 19.84
CA ASN A 167 -1.35 26.25 19.41
C ASN A 167 -0.71 24.91 19.04
N SER A 168 0.62 24.82 18.98
CA SER A 168 1.31 23.60 18.59
C SER A 168 1.20 22.49 19.63
N SER A 169 1.44 21.28 19.14
CA SER A 169 1.83 20.12 19.93
C SER A 169 3.28 19.77 19.63
N LEU A 170 3.93 19.02 20.53
CA LEU A 170 5.33 18.62 20.35
C LEU A 170 5.46 17.44 19.36
N ASN A 171 5.25 17.72 18.07
CA ASN A 171 5.33 16.73 16.98
C ASN A 171 6.11 17.27 15.76
N ASP A 172 6.57 16.38 14.87
CA ASP A 172 7.35 16.70 13.67
C ASP A 172 6.70 17.82 12.84
N ARG A 173 5.38 17.73 12.58
CA ARG A 173 4.66 18.65 11.69
C ARG A 173 4.63 20.06 12.27
N ASP A 174 4.09 20.22 13.49
CA ASP A 174 3.88 21.54 14.08
C ASP A 174 5.22 22.26 14.29
N LEU A 175 6.26 21.54 14.73
CA LEU A 175 7.60 22.11 14.92
C LEU A 175 8.25 22.50 13.60
N THR A 176 8.06 21.70 12.55
CA THR A 176 8.55 22.01 11.20
C THR A 176 7.86 23.26 10.65
N ASP A 177 6.53 23.36 10.78
CA ASP A 177 5.75 24.51 10.32
C ASP A 177 6.19 25.80 11.04
N ILE A 178 6.50 25.73 12.34
CA ILE A 178 7.02 26.86 13.13
C ILE A 178 8.38 27.33 12.61
N VAL A 179 9.31 26.39 12.39
CA VAL A 179 10.67 26.72 11.95
C VAL A 179 10.67 27.20 10.49
N ASP A 180 9.82 26.62 9.63
CA ASP A 180 9.65 27.06 8.25
C ASP A 180 9.13 28.50 8.19
N LEU A 181 8.07 28.82 8.96
CA LEU A 181 7.53 30.18 9.03
C LEU A 181 8.59 31.18 9.51
N PHE A 182 9.37 30.84 10.54
CA PHE A 182 10.43 31.70 11.06
C PHE A 182 11.48 32.05 10.00
N HIS A 183 11.95 31.09 9.21
CA HIS A 183 12.92 31.35 8.15
C HIS A 183 12.30 32.17 7.00
N GLU A 184 11.07 31.84 6.61
CA GLU A 184 10.36 32.51 5.53
C GLU A 184 10.19 34.01 5.81
N VAL A 185 9.67 34.37 6.99
CA VAL A 185 9.37 35.77 7.34
C VAL A 185 10.62 36.61 7.60
N ASN A 186 11.75 35.97 7.93
CA ASN A 186 13.04 36.65 8.10
C ASN A 186 13.90 36.66 6.82
N GLY A 187 13.42 36.07 5.72
CA GLY A 187 14.18 35.95 4.47
C GLY A 187 15.46 35.12 4.62
N LEU A 188 15.48 34.19 5.58
CA LEU A 188 16.64 33.36 5.89
C LEU A 188 16.69 32.15 4.95
N ALA A 189 17.91 31.82 4.52
CA ALA A 189 18.12 30.66 3.66
C ALA A 189 17.87 29.37 4.46
N ILE A 190 16.99 28.52 3.93
CA ILE A 190 16.83 27.14 4.40
C ILE A 190 17.81 26.29 3.57
N VAL A 191 18.97 25.97 4.14
CA VAL A 191 20.10 25.30 3.46
C VAL A 191 19.72 23.89 3.06
N THR A 192 19.18 23.15 4.01
CA THR A 192 18.52 21.88 3.77
C THR A 192 17.09 22.04 4.22
N LYS A 193 16.20 22.29 3.25
CA LYS A 193 14.91 21.60 3.34
C LYS A 193 15.30 20.14 3.27
N THR A 194 15.52 19.48 4.42
CA THR A 194 15.27 18.04 4.50
C THR A 194 13.93 17.94 3.80
N ILE A 195 13.86 17.31 2.63
CA ILE A 195 12.80 17.58 1.66
C ILE A 195 11.48 16.95 2.14
N THR A 196 11.18 17.03 3.43
CA THR A 196 9.96 16.61 4.07
C THR A 196 8.74 17.40 3.59
N ASN A 197 8.89 18.59 3.00
CA ASN A 197 7.78 19.39 2.43
C ASN A 197 7.78 19.53 0.88
N GLN A 198 8.79 19.03 0.16
CA GLN A 198 8.84 19.08 -1.32
C GLN A 198 9.16 17.73 -2.00
N ALA A 199 9.52 16.68 -1.25
CA ALA A 199 9.57 15.34 -1.80
C ALA A 199 8.12 14.92 -2.00
N THR A 200 7.80 14.44 -3.21
CA THR A 200 6.48 13.89 -3.51
C THR A 200 6.08 12.96 -2.36
N ALA A 201 4.91 13.20 -1.76
CA ALA A 201 4.44 12.45 -0.60
C ALA A 201 4.40 10.92 -0.85
N PHE A 202 4.39 10.54 -2.13
CA PHE A 202 4.43 9.20 -2.69
C PHE A 202 4.98 9.29 -4.14
N GLY A 203 5.61 8.24 -4.63
CA GLY A 203 5.89 8.05 -6.06
C GLY A 203 4.64 7.61 -6.81
N ILE A 204 4.48 8.07 -8.06
CA ILE A 204 3.42 7.64 -8.98
C ILE A 204 4.09 6.95 -10.16
N GLY A 205 3.70 5.72 -10.44
CA GLY A 205 4.05 5.00 -11.67
C GLY A 205 2.80 4.61 -12.44
N TRP A 206 2.85 4.70 -13.76
CA TRP A 206 1.81 4.13 -14.61
C TRP A 206 2.06 2.65 -14.77
N LYS A 207 0.99 1.85 -14.86
CA LYS A 207 1.09 0.41 -15.07
C LYS A 207 0.18 -0.07 -16.19
N VAL A 208 0.66 -1.08 -16.89
CA VAL A 208 -0.07 -1.84 -17.91
C VAL A 208 0.13 -3.31 -17.61
N GLN A 209 -0.95 -4.09 -17.57
CA GLN A 209 -0.91 -5.53 -17.38
C GLN A 209 -1.94 -6.25 -18.22
N ALA A 210 -1.61 -7.49 -18.58
CA ALA A 210 -2.48 -8.39 -19.32
C ALA A 210 -2.38 -9.80 -18.73
N GLY A 211 -3.41 -10.60 -18.94
CA GLY A 211 -3.44 -11.94 -18.38
C GLY A 211 -4.70 -12.72 -18.67
N VAL A 212 -4.93 -13.73 -17.84
CA VAL A 212 -6.04 -14.68 -17.95
C VAL A 212 -6.81 -14.73 -16.64
N GLY A 213 -8.12 -14.72 -16.75
CA GLY A 213 -9.08 -14.93 -15.70
C GLY A 213 -9.61 -16.35 -15.71
N PHE A 214 -9.79 -16.92 -14.53
CA PHE A 214 -10.48 -18.16 -14.26
C PHE A 214 -11.70 -17.85 -13.42
N HIS A 215 -12.89 -18.26 -13.83
CA HIS A 215 -14.12 -17.96 -13.11
C HIS A 215 -14.96 -19.20 -12.83
N GLY A 216 -15.71 -19.17 -11.74
CA GLY A 216 -16.50 -20.29 -11.27
C GLY A 216 -17.71 -19.84 -10.47
N LEU A 217 -18.82 -20.57 -10.63
CA LEU A 217 -20.02 -20.38 -9.82
C LEU A 217 -19.76 -20.87 -8.39
N MET A 218 -20.16 -20.07 -7.42
CA MET A 218 -20.13 -20.42 -6.01
C MET A 218 -21.57 -20.41 -5.50
N GLU A 219 -21.97 -21.50 -4.86
CA GLU A 219 -23.32 -21.66 -4.34
C GLU A 219 -23.68 -20.53 -3.39
N ASN A 220 -24.95 -20.14 -3.45
CA ASN A 220 -25.59 -19.30 -2.47
C ASN A 220 -26.68 -20.14 -1.77
N PHE A 221 -27.27 -19.62 -0.69
CA PHE A 221 -28.32 -20.32 0.06
C PHE A 221 -29.61 -20.60 -0.75
N GLU A 222 -29.78 -19.95 -1.90
CA GLU A 222 -30.92 -20.07 -2.79
C GLU A 222 -30.56 -21.00 -3.97
N ASN A 223 -30.44 -22.31 -3.73
CA ASN A 223 -30.27 -23.32 -4.79
C ASN A 223 -31.38 -24.39 -4.72
N GLN A 224 -32.17 -24.53 -5.78
CA GLN A 224 -33.30 -25.48 -5.85
C GLN A 224 -32.91 -26.89 -6.35
N GLY A 225 -31.65 -27.30 -6.17
CA GLY A 225 -31.21 -28.69 -6.38
C GLY A 225 -30.67 -29.02 -7.77
N PHE A 226 -30.41 -28.01 -8.61
CA PHE A 226 -29.68 -28.18 -9.87
C PHE A 226 -28.21 -27.81 -9.71
N SER A 227 -27.35 -28.49 -10.47
CA SER A 227 -25.93 -28.20 -10.58
C SER A 227 -25.70 -27.30 -11.78
N TYR A 228 -24.89 -26.25 -11.61
CA TYR A 228 -24.52 -25.32 -12.66
C TYR A 228 -23.02 -25.22 -12.76
N SER A 229 -22.49 -25.18 -13.98
CA SER A 229 -21.06 -25.02 -14.21
C SER A 229 -20.78 -24.28 -15.52
N PHE A 230 -19.63 -23.61 -15.56
CA PHE A 230 -19.07 -23.11 -16.80
C PHE A 230 -18.35 -24.25 -17.53
N LYS A 231 -18.44 -24.27 -18.86
CA LYS A 231 -17.72 -25.26 -19.68
C LYS A 231 -16.22 -25.02 -19.67
N SER A 232 -15.76 -23.78 -19.82
CA SER A 232 -14.33 -23.44 -19.77
C SER A 232 -13.94 -22.66 -18.51
N GLY A 233 -14.71 -21.64 -18.16
CA GLY A 233 -14.41 -20.73 -17.07
C GLY A 233 -13.17 -19.88 -17.31
N ILE A 234 -12.75 -19.62 -18.55
CA ILE A 234 -11.50 -18.90 -18.88
C ILE A 234 -11.79 -17.64 -19.68
N SER A 235 -11.10 -16.54 -19.40
CA SER A 235 -11.35 -15.25 -20.05
C SER A 235 -10.10 -14.38 -20.12
N PRO A 236 -9.83 -13.67 -21.22
CA PRO A 236 -8.76 -12.68 -21.27
C PRO A 236 -9.04 -11.49 -20.32
N TYR A 237 -7.95 -10.93 -19.78
CA TYR A 237 -7.99 -9.75 -18.92
C TYR A 237 -6.90 -8.75 -19.31
N PHE A 238 -7.27 -7.47 -19.31
CA PHE A 238 -6.35 -6.35 -19.53
C PHE A 238 -6.63 -5.25 -18.52
N GLU A 239 -5.60 -4.58 -18.02
CA GLU A 239 -5.73 -3.46 -17.08
C GLU A 239 -4.65 -2.41 -17.32
N VAL A 240 -5.06 -1.15 -17.26
CA VAL A 240 -4.18 0.01 -17.25
C VAL A 240 -4.48 0.86 -16.01
N GLY A 241 -3.47 1.45 -15.39
CA GLY A 241 -3.70 2.16 -14.15
C GLY A 241 -2.50 2.94 -13.63
N ALA A 242 -2.67 3.48 -12.43
CA ALA A 242 -1.64 4.17 -11.68
C ALA A 242 -1.36 3.41 -10.38
N ARG A 243 -0.08 3.32 -10.04
CA ARG A 243 0.45 2.74 -8.81
C ARG A 243 1.11 3.84 -8.00
N PHE A 244 0.59 4.06 -6.81
CA PHE A 244 1.13 4.98 -5.82
C PHE A 244 1.97 4.18 -4.83
N ARG A 245 3.22 4.54 -4.65
CA ARG A 245 4.20 3.80 -3.84
C ARG A 245 5.12 4.74 -3.10
N ASP A 246 6.01 4.20 -2.27
CA ASP A 246 7.03 4.96 -1.56
C ASP A 246 6.44 6.12 -0.75
N PHE A 247 5.29 5.90 -0.11
CA PHE A 247 4.67 6.89 0.76
C PHE A 247 5.64 7.23 1.89
N LYS A 248 5.90 8.52 2.09
CA LYS A 248 6.90 9.00 3.05
C LYS A 248 6.73 8.42 4.47
N ASN A 249 5.49 8.38 4.95
CA ASN A 249 5.15 7.88 6.30
C ASN A 249 4.73 6.40 6.31
N ALA A 250 4.66 5.76 5.13
CA ALA A 250 4.18 4.39 4.98
C ALA A 250 4.86 3.73 3.75
N PRO A 251 6.19 3.55 3.76
CA PRO A 251 6.98 3.12 2.60
C PRO A 251 6.60 1.73 2.07
N ARG A 252 6.02 0.88 2.94
CA ARG A 252 5.54 -0.46 2.60
C ARG A 252 4.12 -0.43 2.04
N LEU A 253 3.44 0.71 2.10
CA LEU A 253 2.12 0.88 1.53
C LEU A 253 2.26 1.12 0.03
N MET A 254 1.39 0.49 -0.72
CA MET A 254 1.22 0.74 -2.14
C MET A 254 -0.26 0.76 -2.46
N VAL A 255 -0.69 1.66 -3.33
CA VAL A 255 -2.10 1.81 -3.73
C VAL A 255 -2.19 1.71 -5.23
N ASP A 256 -3.07 0.84 -5.72
CA ASP A 256 -3.33 0.67 -7.14
C ASP A 256 -4.73 1.18 -7.48
N LEU A 257 -4.80 2.01 -8.51
CA LEU A 257 -6.03 2.44 -9.18
C LEU A 257 -5.95 2.07 -10.65
N GLY A 258 -7.02 1.51 -11.22
CA GLY A 258 -7.00 1.13 -12.62
C GLY A 258 -8.35 1.09 -13.30
N VAL A 259 -8.29 0.87 -14.61
CA VAL A 259 -9.40 0.53 -15.48
C VAL A 259 -8.99 -0.73 -16.23
N GLY A 260 -9.79 -1.79 -16.12
CA GLY A 260 -9.57 -3.05 -16.79
C GLY A 260 -10.75 -3.45 -17.66
N TYR A 261 -10.48 -4.43 -18.53
CA TYR A 261 -11.43 -5.05 -19.42
C TYR A 261 -11.35 -6.57 -19.26
N TYR A 262 -12.50 -7.20 -19.04
CA TYR A 262 -12.67 -8.64 -18.87
C TYR A 262 -13.71 -9.12 -19.89
N ALA A 263 -13.36 -10.07 -20.74
CA ALA A 263 -14.26 -10.57 -21.79
C ALA A 263 -14.45 -12.07 -21.69
N GLU A 264 -15.71 -12.50 -21.68
CA GLU A 264 -16.16 -13.87 -21.50
C GLU A 264 -16.93 -14.31 -22.75
N SER A 265 -16.66 -15.51 -23.23
CA SER A 265 -17.50 -16.20 -24.21
C SER A 265 -17.50 -17.67 -23.82
N ASP A 266 -18.60 -18.14 -23.23
CA ASP A 266 -18.65 -19.48 -22.64
C ASP A 266 -20.07 -20.06 -22.70
N GLU A 267 -20.20 -21.29 -22.22
CA GLU A 267 -21.45 -22.00 -22.02
C GLU A 267 -21.66 -22.27 -20.53
N ILE A 268 -22.86 -21.98 -20.03
CA ILE A 268 -23.33 -22.44 -18.74
C ILE A 268 -24.10 -23.74 -18.95
N LEU A 269 -23.68 -24.78 -18.26
CA LEU A 269 -24.31 -26.09 -18.24
C LEU A 269 -25.16 -26.21 -16.99
N VAL A 270 -26.37 -26.74 -17.13
CA VAL A 270 -27.25 -27.10 -16.02
C VAL A 270 -27.57 -28.59 -16.09
N SER A 271 -27.51 -29.25 -14.95
CA SER A 271 -27.99 -30.63 -14.83
C SER A 271 -28.58 -30.92 -13.46
N GLY A 272 -29.57 -31.81 -13.41
CA GLY A 272 -30.10 -32.35 -12.16
C GLY A 272 -31.36 -33.16 -12.33
N SER A 273 -31.71 -33.90 -11.28
CA SER A 273 -32.85 -34.80 -11.25
C SER A 273 -33.86 -34.32 -10.22
N GLN A 274 -35.13 -34.27 -10.63
CA GLN A 274 -36.28 -34.05 -9.76
C GLN A 274 -37.11 -35.33 -9.72
N VAL A 275 -38.09 -35.40 -8.81
CA VAL A 275 -38.93 -36.60 -8.62
C VAL A 275 -39.66 -37.03 -9.90
N SER A 276 -39.90 -36.09 -10.83
CA SER A 276 -40.72 -36.32 -12.03
C SER A 276 -39.98 -36.16 -13.36
N PHE A 277 -38.72 -35.72 -13.36
CA PHE A 277 -37.93 -35.54 -14.58
C PHE A 277 -36.44 -35.38 -14.29
N ASP A 278 -35.63 -35.70 -15.29
CA ASP A 278 -34.24 -35.28 -15.41
C ASP A 278 -34.16 -34.04 -16.31
N LEU A 279 -33.27 -33.11 -15.95
CA LEU A 279 -33.04 -31.86 -16.67
C LEU A 279 -31.58 -31.74 -17.04
N GLU A 280 -31.34 -31.48 -18.32
CA GLU A 280 -30.05 -31.08 -18.85
C GLU A 280 -30.23 -29.82 -19.69
N GLY A 281 -29.31 -28.87 -19.59
CA GLY A 281 -29.40 -27.66 -20.40
C GLY A 281 -28.06 -27.00 -20.59
N LYS A 282 -28.00 -26.16 -21.62
CA LYS A 282 -26.84 -25.35 -21.95
C LYS A 282 -27.30 -23.97 -22.43
N GLN A 283 -26.58 -22.93 -22.03
CA GLN A 283 -26.78 -21.59 -22.53
C GLN A 283 -25.43 -20.97 -22.90
N SER A 284 -25.27 -20.63 -24.18
CA SER A 284 -24.11 -19.90 -24.68
C SER A 284 -24.32 -18.41 -24.48
N TYR A 285 -23.29 -17.73 -24.02
CA TYR A 285 -23.34 -16.29 -23.76
C TYR A 285 -22.03 -15.60 -24.17
N THR A 286 -22.12 -14.29 -24.33
CA THR A 286 -20.97 -13.40 -24.43
C THR A 286 -21.12 -12.31 -23.40
N SER A 287 -20.05 -12.01 -22.68
CA SER A 287 -20.05 -10.94 -21.70
C SER A 287 -18.78 -10.10 -21.79
N SER A 288 -18.93 -8.80 -21.60
CA SER A 288 -17.82 -7.87 -21.51
C SER A 288 -18.01 -7.02 -20.27
N SER A 289 -16.93 -6.82 -19.52
CA SER A 289 -16.97 -6.05 -18.29
C SER A 289 -15.86 -5.01 -18.27
N VAL A 290 -16.24 -3.77 -18.00
CA VAL A 290 -15.29 -2.74 -17.56
C VAL A 290 -15.14 -2.88 -16.06
N VAL A 291 -13.90 -3.01 -15.59
CA VAL A 291 -13.59 -3.16 -14.17
C VAL A 291 -12.80 -1.97 -13.65
N LEU A 292 -13.14 -1.50 -12.46
CA LEU A 292 -12.46 -0.39 -11.78
C LEU A 292 -11.90 -0.89 -10.44
N PRO A 293 -10.69 -1.47 -10.42
CA PRO A 293 -10.06 -1.91 -9.18
C PRO A 293 -9.50 -0.73 -8.36
N PHE A 294 -9.79 -0.73 -7.06
CA PHE A 294 -9.15 0.06 -6.03
C PHE A 294 -8.50 -0.89 -5.02
N GLN A 295 -7.18 -0.82 -4.84
CA GLN A 295 -6.48 -1.78 -3.99
C GLN A 295 -5.41 -1.12 -3.12
N ILE A 296 -5.28 -1.63 -1.90
CA ILE A 296 -4.24 -1.25 -0.95
C ILE A 296 -3.38 -2.48 -0.68
N HIS A 297 -2.08 -2.33 -0.89
CA HIS A 297 -1.07 -3.37 -0.76
C HIS A 297 -0.08 -3.02 0.34
N TYR A 298 0.46 -4.07 0.96
CA TYR A 298 1.57 -4.03 1.88
C TYR A 298 2.74 -4.84 1.31
N ILE A 299 3.89 -4.20 1.17
CA ILE A 299 5.16 -4.80 0.75
C ILE A 299 5.76 -5.51 1.95
N PHE A 300 5.67 -6.83 1.98
CA PHE A 300 6.16 -7.64 3.09
C PHE A 300 7.59 -8.16 2.88
N SER A 301 8.12 -8.10 1.66
CA SER A 301 9.52 -8.42 1.35
C SER A 301 10.06 -7.54 0.23
N ARG A 302 11.31 -7.07 0.36
CA ARG A 302 12.05 -6.28 -0.64
C ARG A 302 13.53 -6.69 -0.61
N GLU A 303 14.03 -7.21 -1.73
CA GLU A 303 15.42 -7.71 -1.87
C GLU A 303 15.95 -7.43 -3.28
N ASN A 304 17.14 -6.82 -3.41
CA ASN A 304 17.87 -6.66 -4.69
C ASN A 304 16.96 -6.24 -5.87
N SER A 305 16.20 -5.15 -5.69
CA SER A 305 15.18 -4.62 -6.63
C SER A 305 13.92 -5.47 -6.83
N SER A 306 13.77 -6.59 -6.14
CA SER A 306 12.58 -7.43 -6.17
C SER A 306 11.70 -7.22 -4.94
N GLU A 307 10.38 -7.26 -5.10
CA GLU A 307 9.43 -7.03 -4.03
C GLU A 307 8.31 -8.05 -4.05
N TRP A 308 7.89 -8.51 -2.86
CA TRP A 308 6.66 -9.26 -2.67
C TRP A 308 5.66 -8.41 -1.88
N TYR A 309 4.44 -8.36 -2.37
CA TYR A 309 3.36 -7.58 -1.79
C TYR A 309 2.04 -8.33 -1.79
N GLY A 310 1.21 -8.02 -0.81
CA GLY A 310 -0.12 -8.58 -0.65
C GLY A 310 -1.09 -7.47 -0.27
N GLY A 311 -2.32 -7.53 -0.76
CA GLY A 311 -3.29 -6.47 -0.53
C GLY A 311 -4.73 -6.92 -0.65
N ALA A 312 -5.60 -6.00 -0.29
CA ALA A 312 -7.04 -6.15 -0.37
C ALA A 312 -7.67 -4.88 -0.95
N GLY A 313 -8.86 -5.02 -1.49
CA GLY A 313 -9.53 -3.90 -2.15
C GLY A 313 -10.95 -4.21 -2.59
N LEU A 314 -11.46 -3.32 -3.43
CA LEU A 314 -12.76 -3.45 -4.08
C LEU A 314 -12.57 -3.34 -5.60
N THR A 315 -13.31 -4.12 -6.36
CA THR A 315 -13.42 -3.93 -7.82
C THR A 315 -14.87 -3.62 -8.15
N PHE A 316 -15.11 -2.53 -8.87
CA PHE A 316 -16.42 -2.25 -9.45
C PHE A 316 -16.49 -2.88 -10.84
N TRP A 317 -17.57 -3.60 -11.12
CA TRP A 317 -17.81 -4.28 -12.39
C TRP A 317 -19.01 -3.65 -13.06
N ILE A 318 -18.84 -3.25 -14.32
CA ILE A 318 -19.92 -2.80 -15.20
C ILE A 318 -19.93 -3.78 -16.37
N SER A 319 -20.94 -4.64 -16.40
CA SER A 319 -21.02 -5.81 -17.28
C SER A 319 -22.12 -5.63 -18.31
N ASN A 320 -21.81 -5.94 -19.57
CA ASN A 320 -22.77 -6.21 -20.62
C ASN A 320 -22.82 -7.72 -20.84
N PHE A 321 -24.02 -8.30 -20.78
CA PHE A 321 -24.22 -9.75 -20.88
C PHE A 321 -25.27 -10.03 -21.95
N GLU A 322 -24.91 -10.83 -22.93
CA GLU A 322 -25.73 -11.17 -24.08
C GLU A 322 -25.86 -12.68 -24.21
N ASN A 323 -27.10 -13.14 -24.36
CA ASN A 323 -27.42 -14.54 -24.55
C ASN A 323 -27.42 -14.88 -26.04
N ASN A 324 -26.57 -15.83 -26.43
CA ASN A 324 -26.42 -16.22 -27.83
C ASN A 324 -27.38 -17.36 -28.20
N SER A 325 -27.53 -18.34 -27.32
CA SER A 325 -28.44 -19.47 -27.49
C SER A 325 -28.72 -20.15 -26.15
N ALA A 326 -29.89 -20.75 -26.02
CA ALA A 326 -30.27 -21.55 -24.86
C ALA A 326 -31.01 -22.81 -25.31
N GLU A 327 -30.77 -23.91 -24.60
CA GLU A 327 -31.46 -25.19 -24.79
C GLU A 327 -31.58 -25.87 -23.43
N VAL A 328 -32.80 -26.25 -23.05
CA VAL A 328 -33.11 -27.05 -21.85
C VAL A 328 -33.92 -28.26 -22.29
N ILE A 329 -33.45 -29.45 -21.96
CA ILE A 329 -34.02 -30.74 -22.29
C ILE A 329 -34.57 -31.36 -21.01
N LEU A 330 -35.83 -31.79 -21.08
CA LEU A 330 -36.52 -32.52 -20.02
C LEU A 330 -36.75 -33.96 -20.47
N ASP A 331 -36.33 -34.90 -19.62
CA ASP A 331 -36.67 -36.32 -19.72
C ASP A 331 -37.57 -36.71 -18.55
N ASN A 332 -38.85 -36.94 -18.83
CA ASN A 332 -39.84 -37.40 -17.86
C ASN A 332 -40.22 -38.88 -18.07
N GLY A 333 -39.41 -39.64 -18.83
CA GLY A 333 -39.68 -41.03 -19.19
C GLY A 333 -40.66 -41.22 -20.36
N GLU A 334 -41.10 -40.14 -21.01
CA GLU A 334 -41.91 -40.21 -22.24
C GLU A 334 -41.03 -40.50 -23.47
N PRO A 335 -41.58 -41.05 -24.58
CA PRO A 335 -40.81 -41.39 -25.77
C PRO A 335 -40.13 -40.20 -26.47
N ASN A 336 -40.65 -39.00 -26.25
CA ASN A 336 -40.16 -37.76 -26.84
C ASN A 336 -39.68 -36.81 -25.74
N LEU A 337 -38.44 -36.34 -25.87
CA LEU A 337 -37.88 -35.32 -25.00
C LEU A 337 -38.59 -33.97 -25.22
N ILE A 338 -38.80 -33.22 -24.15
CA ILE A 338 -39.34 -31.86 -24.22
C ILE A 338 -38.18 -30.88 -24.22
N THR A 339 -38.07 -30.07 -25.27
CA THR A 339 -36.99 -29.07 -25.43
C THR A 339 -37.54 -27.65 -25.33
N HIS A 340 -36.93 -26.84 -24.48
CA HIS A 340 -37.16 -25.40 -24.34
C HIS A 340 -35.94 -24.63 -24.85
N THR A 341 -36.18 -23.47 -25.48
CA THR A 341 -35.11 -22.61 -26.04
C THR A 341 -35.07 -21.23 -25.42
N ASP A 342 -35.84 -21.04 -24.34
CA ASP A 342 -35.85 -19.80 -23.59
C ASP A 342 -34.56 -19.63 -22.79
N ASN A 343 -34.09 -18.38 -22.69
CA ASN A 343 -32.97 -18.05 -21.82
C ASN A 343 -33.33 -18.39 -20.37
N PHE A 344 -32.39 -19.00 -19.66
CA PHE A 344 -32.51 -19.36 -18.25
C PHE A 344 -31.38 -18.78 -17.39
N VAL A 345 -30.55 -17.89 -17.94
CA VAL A 345 -29.49 -17.19 -17.21
C VAL A 345 -29.59 -15.69 -17.42
N GLU A 346 -29.49 -14.97 -16.30
CA GLU A 346 -29.24 -13.54 -16.24
C GLU A 346 -28.01 -13.21 -15.39
N ARG A 347 -27.31 -12.13 -15.77
CA ARG A 347 -26.17 -11.59 -15.02
C ARG A 347 -26.47 -10.16 -14.61
N LYS A 348 -26.10 -9.80 -13.38
CA LYS A 348 -26.23 -8.41 -12.92
C LYS A 348 -25.36 -7.46 -13.75
N PRO A 349 -25.91 -6.34 -14.24
CA PRO A 349 -25.16 -5.38 -15.05
C PRO A 349 -24.13 -4.58 -14.25
N GLY A 350 -24.28 -4.51 -12.93
CA GLY A 350 -23.37 -3.82 -12.03
C GLY A 350 -23.11 -4.61 -10.76
N SER A 351 -21.87 -4.68 -10.32
CA SER A 351 -21.53 -5.31 -9.03
C SER A 351 -20.27 -4.72 -8.40
N VAL A 352 -20.11 -4.94 -7.10
CA VAL A 352 -18.91 -4.60 -6.35
C VAL A 352 -18.38 -5.90 -5.76
N SER A 353 -17.11 -6.22 -6.03
CA SER A 353 -16.44 -7.38 -5.44
C SER A 353 -15.38 -6.96 -4.44
N PRO A 354 -15.40 -7.48 -3.19
CA PRO A 354 -14.17 -7.54 -2.42
C PRO A 354 -13.14 -8.38 -3.17
N ASN A 355 -11.89 -7.93 -3.10
CA ASN A 355 -10.78 -8.61 -3.76
C ASN A 355 -9.55 -8.74 -2.86
N LEU A 356 -8.77 -9.78 -3.13
CA LEU A 356 -7.45 -10.00 -2.56
C LEU A 356 -6.45 -10.12 -3.70
N LYS A 357 -5.25 -9.57 -3.51
CA LYS A 357 -4.17 -9.65 -4.50
C LYS A 357 -2.86 -10.03 -3.81
N ILE A 358 -2.08 -10.90 -4.45
CA ILE A 358 -0.68 -11.11 -4.16
C ILE A 358 0.12 -10.84 -5.42
N GLY A 359 1.29 -10.22 -5.28
CA GLY A 359 2.14 -9.92 -6.41
C GLY A 359 3.62 -9.99 -6.08
N TRP A 360 4.38 -10.16 -7.14
CA TRP A 360 5.83 -10.06 -7.15
C TRP A 360 6.22 -9.01 -8.18
N SER A 361 7.19 -8.16 -7.88
CA SER A 361 7.77 -7.21 -8.81
C SER A 361 9.28 -7.28 -8.81
N LYS A 362 9.90 -6.81 -9.90
CA LYS A 362 11.34 -6.71 -10.08
C LYS A 362 11.69 -5.47 -10.89
N GLY A 363 12.54 -4.63 -10.32
CA GLY A 363 13.12 -3.49 -11.00
C GLY A 363 13.88 -3.90 -12.25
N LEU A 364 13.50 -3.32 -13.38
CA LEU A 364 14.21 -3.42 -14.66
C LEU A 364 15.17 -2.23 -14.83
N SER A 365 14.82 -1.07 -14.28
CA SER A 365 15.62 0.15 -14.27
C SER A 365 15.27 0.99 -13.03
N GLU A 366 15.90 2.16 -12.86
CA GLU A 366 15.55 3.11 -11.80
C GLU A 366 14.08 3.60 -11.86
N LYS A 367 13.43 3.50 -13.03
CA LYS A 367 12.08 4.03 -13.25
C LYS A 367 11.05 2.98 -13.62
N SER A 368 11.45 1.73 -13.85
CA SER A 368 10.54 0.73 -14.39
C SER A 368 10.66 -0.62 -13.71
N ASP A 369 9.54 -1.26 -13.46
CA ASP A 369 9.47 -2.59 -12.86
C ASP A 369 8.65 -3.54 -13.72
N PHE A 370 9.08 -4.80 -13.79
CA PHE A 370 8.25 -5.90 -14.25
C PHE A 370 7.50 -6.48 -13.04
N PHE A 371 6.25 -6.90 -13.22
CA PHE A 371 5.50 -7.52 -12.15
C PHE A 371 4.57 -8.64 -12.62
N ILE A 372 4.26 -9.55 -11.70
CA ILE A 372 3.29 -10.63 -11.85
C ILE A 372 2.33 -10.57 -10.67
N GLU A 373 1.04 -10.71 -10.93
CA GLU A 373 -0.01 -10.62 -9.91
C GLU A 373 -1.03 -11.74 -10.05
N ALA A 374 -1.50 -12.23 -8.91
CA ALA A 374 -2.69 -13.06 -8.79
C ALA A 374 -3.74 -12.30 -7.98
N LYS A 375 -4.92 -12.06 -8.57
CA LYS A 375 -6.04 -11.31 -7.97
C LYS A 375 -7.28 -12.18 -7.91
N GLY A 376 -7.86 -12.34 -6.72
CA GLY A 376 -9.15 -13.01 -6.53
C GLY A 376 -10.26 -12.00 -6.25
N ASP A 377 -11.34 -12.04 -7.02
CA ASP A 377 -12.57 -11.25 -6.87
C ASP A 377 -13.74 -12.16 -6.50
N TYR A 378 -14.61 -11.68 -5.60
CA TYR A 378 -15.85 -12.38 -5.20
C TYR A 378 -17.08 -11.50 -5.47
N LEU A 379 -17.85 -11.82 -6.51
CA LEU A 379 -19.03 -11.07 -6.91
C LEU A 379 -20.29 -11.69 -6.30
N ILE A 380 -20.94 -10.96 -5.41
CA ILE A 380 -22.10 -11.44 -4.65
C ILE A 380 -23.36 -11.45 -5.53
N LYS A 381 -24.10 -12.56 -5.51
CA LYS A 381 -25.36 -12.76 -6.24
C LYS A 381 -25.27 -12.26 -7.69
N ASN A 382 -24.21 -12.63 -8.41
CA ASN A 382 -23.92 -12.07 -9.74
C ASN A 382 -24.73 -12.74 -10.86
N TYR A 383 -25.08 -14.01 -10.69
CA TYR A 383 -25.88 -14.78 -11.63
C TYR A 383 -27.22 -15.20 -11.04
N GLU A 384 -28.27 -15.08 -11.84
CA GLU A 384 -29.60 -15.60 -11.57
C GLU A 384 -29.90 -16.67 -12.63
N MET A 385 -30.25 -17.86 -12.17
CA MET A 385 -30.51 -19.03 -12.99
C MET A 385 -31.96 -19.42 -12.80
N PHE A 386 -32.70 -19.53 -13.89
CA PHE A 386 -34.11 -19.86 -13.89
C PHE A 386 -34.51 -20.89 -14.95
N PRO A 387 -33.99 -22.13 -14.90
CA PRO A 387 -34.45 -23.16 -15.81
C PRO A 387 -35.94 -23.44 -15.54
N LEU A 388 -36.79 -23.08 -16.50
CA LEU A 388 -38.25 -23.20 -16.41
C LEU A 388 -38.83 -22.34 -15.27
N THR A 389 -39.29 -22.97 -14.19
CA THR A 389 -39.87 -22.29 -13.01
C THR A 389 -38.97 -22.32 -11.78
N TYR A 390 -37.82 -23.01 -11.85
CA TYR A 390 -36.92 -23.15 -10.71
C TYR A 390 -35.99 -21.96 -10.66
N TYR A 391 -35.76 -21.38 -9.48
CA TYR A 391 -34.95 -20.18 -9.33
C TYR A 391 -33.77 -20.43 -8.40
N SER A 392 -32.56 -20.14 -8.90
CA SER A 392 -31.32 -20.22 -8.14
C SER A 392 -30.48 -18.96 -8.33
N VAL A 393 -29.76 -18.54 -7.28
CA VAL A 393 -28.84 -17.39 -7.34
C VAL A 393 -27.43 -17.86 -7.04
N PHE A 394 -26.45 -17.41 -7.82
CA PHE A 394 -25.05 -17.78 -7.64
C PHE A 394 -24.15 -16.56 -7.42
N ASN A 395 -23.14 -16.75 -6.57
CA ASN A 395 -22.00 -15.85 -6.50
C ASN A 395 -21.00 -16.24 -7.61
N LEU A 396 -20.16 -15.31 -8.03
CA LEU A 396 -19.08 -15.58 -8.99
C LEU A 396 -17.73 -15.38 -8.29
N GLY A 397 -16.88 -16.41 -8.30
CA GLY A 397 -15.47 -16.27 -7.96
C GLY A 397 -14.65 -16.07 -9.23
N VAL A 398 -13.76 -15.09 -9.26
CA VAL A 398 -12.86 -14.82 -10.38
C VAL A 398 -11.42 -14.75 -9.88
N LEU A 399 -10.52 -15.57 -10.43
CA LEU A 399 -9.07 -15.52 -10.20
C LEU A 399 -8.40 -15.01 -11.47
N THR A 400 -7.72 -13.87 -11.41
CA THR A 400 -6.96 -13.31 -12.52
C THR A 400 -5.46 -13.48 -12.28
N LEU A 401 -4.74 -14.03 -13.25
CA LEU A 401 -3.29 -14.10 -13.28
C LEU A 401 -2.77 -13.16 -14.36
N THR A 402 -1.97 -12.17 -13.98
CA THR A 402 -1.48 -11.13 -14.90
C THR A 402 0.01 -10.93 -14.81
N ALA A 403 0.61 -10.51 -15.92
CA ALA A 403 1.95 -9.94 -15.95
C ALA A 403 1.90 -8.52 -16.54
N GLY A 404 2.79 -7.65 -16.09
CA GLY A 404 2.76 -6.25 -16.48
C GLY A 404 4.08 -5.53 -16.27
N ILE A 405 4.09 -4.26 -16.66
CA ILE A 405 5.20 -3.32 -16.49
C ILE A 405 4.65 -2.05 -15.84
N SER A 406 5.39 -1.51 -14.88
CA SER A 406 5.19 -0.16 -14.35
C SER A 406 6.34 0.77 -14.75
N PHE A 407 6.07 2.05 -14.99
CA PHE A 407 7.03 3.07 -15.45
C PHE A 407 6.74 4.47 -14.89
#